data_AF-A0ABD5VNM8-F1
#
_entry.id   AF-A0ABD5VNM8-F1
#
_cell.length_a   1.000
_cell.length_b   1.000
_cell.length_c   1.000
_cell.angle_alpha   90.00
_cell.angle_beta   90.00
_cell.angle_gamma   90.00
#
_symmetry.space_group_name_H-M   'P 1'
#
loop_
_entity.id
_entity.type
_entity.pdbx_description
1 polymer ?
#
loop_
_entity_poly.entity_id
_entity_poly.type
_entity_poly.pdbx_seq_one_letter_code
_entity_poly.pdbx_strand_id
1 'polypeptide(L)'
;MPRDRLFRAAMDRAGVLAVDSVTELVDVGSALAGLPVPPTDGLGVVTNAGGPGVMATDAVDGTRLAVASLGDDATAALDDLVPEAGSIRNPVDILADASLDRFRESLAAVLADDAVGGAVVLSAPSALFDFADLADIVVDVQQDEGKPVATALMGGASVRPAARRLAAAGIPNFFDPARAVRSLGALADYRAVRDRTDSPSTADVAVDEGRVDLALAERNGRALLDAYGVPTTSAPVPDAIPTVLAAGRDDEFGPVVAFRLADEVVPAVDDVAVRLAPVSPTEADRMLDDLDTAPILRGARGTTRSTARRSWTSSTASPASSPSRRRSADSNSRRCTPARTARGRPPPALGRPRVSYGGVMTARPSMSPRSRRSATSLTSARS
;
A
#
# COMPACT_ATOMS: atom_id res chain seq x y z
N MET A 1 7.55 5.39 18.30
CA MET A 1 7.33 5.45 16.84
C MET A 1 5.93 5.98 16.59
N PRO A 2 5.61 6.52 15.40
CA PRO A 2 4.23 6.72 14.98
C PRO A 2 3.51 5.36 14.97
N ARG A 3 2.35 5.26 15.66
CA ARG A 3 1.60 3.99 15.81
C ARG A 3 1.20 3.41 14.43
N ASP A 4 0.90 4.29 13.49
CA ASP A 4 0.39 3.98 12.16
C ASP A 4 1.35 3.12 11.34
N ARG A 5 2.68 3.30 11.48
CA ARG A 5 3.67 2.48 10.76
C ARG A 5 3.72 1.04 11.28
N LEU A 6 3.61 0.88 12.60
CA LEU A 6 3.56 -0.44 13.22
C LEU A 6 2.26 -1.17 12.85
N PHE A 7 1.14 -0.45 12.86
CA PHE A 7 -0.14 -0.98 12.41
C PHE A 7 -0.12 -1.40 10.93
N ARG A 8 0.45 -0.58 10.03
CA ARG A 8 0.67 -0.96 8.62
C ARG A 8 1.54 -2.20 8.50
N ALA A 9 2.71 -2.24 9.15
CA ALA A 9 3.59 -3.42 9.13
C ALA A 9 2.91 -4.71 9.65
N ALA A 10 1.98 -4.59 10.61
CA ALA A 10 1.15 -5.72 11.06
C ALA A 10 0.15 -6.18 10.00
N MET A 11 -0.52 -5.24 9.32
CA MET A 11 -1.46 -5.51 8.23
C MET A 11 -0.76 -6.12 7.01
N ASP A 12 0.38 -5.55 6.59
CA ASP A 12 1.20 -6.03 5.47
C ASP A 12 1.67 -7.47 5.70
N ARG A 13 2.05 -7.80 6.95
CA ARG A 13 2.43 -9.17 7.35
C ARG A 13 1.23 -10.12 7.36
N ALA A 14 0.08 -9.67 7.84
CA ALA A 14 -1.16 -10.43 7.82
C ALA A 14 -1.76 -10.61 6.40
N GLY A 15 -1.18 -9.97 5.38
CA GLY A 15 -1.68 -10.03 4.00
C GLY A 15 -2.91 -9.16 3.76
N VAL A 16 -3.16 -8.17 4.62
CA VAL A 16 -4.28 -7.25 4.47
C VAL A 16 -3.90 -6.16 3.46
N LEU A 17 -4.73 -6.02 2.42
CA LEU A 17 -4.62 -4.91 1.47
C LEU A 17 -5.26 -3.67 2.10
N ALA A 18 -4.42 -2.75 2.60
CA ALA A 18 -4.86 -1.48 3.14
C ALA A 18 -5.29 -0.52 2.02
N VAL A 19 -6.31 0.30 2.30
CA VAL A 19 -6.86 1.31 1.39
C VAL A 19 -7.16 2.58 2.18
N ASP A 20 -6.99 3.75 1.57
CA ASP A 20 -7.09 5.05 2.26
C ASP A 20 -8.49 5.70 2.13
N SER A 21 -9.44 5.08 1.40
CA SER A 21 -10.81 5.58 1.29
C SER A 21 -11.88 4.49 1.14
N VAL A 22 -13.14 4.85 1.48
CA VAL A 22 -14.31 3.98 1.25
C VAL A 22 -14.56 3.74 -0.25
N THR A 23 -14.24 4.71 -1.10
CA THR A 23 -14.31 4.55 -2.56
C THR A 23 -13.36 3.45 -3.03
N GLU A 24 -12.10 3.53 -2.60
CA GLU A 24 -11.06 2.56 -2.93
C GLU A 24 -11.37 1.17 -2.36
N LEU A 25 -11.93 1.08 -1.14
CA LEU A 25 -12.42 -0.18 -0.58
C LEU A 25 -13.47 -0.86 -1.48
N VAL A 26 -14.39 -0.08 -2.05
CA VAL A 26 -15.41 -0.61 -2.98
C VAL A 26 -14.80 -0.98 -4.33
N ASP A 27 -13.85 -0.18 -4.83
CA ASP A 27 -13.17 -0.42 -6.11
C ASP A 27 -12.34 -1.72 -6.07
N VAL A 28 -11.45 -1.81 -5.08
CA VAL A 28 -10.61 -2.98 -4.81
C VAL A 28 -11.45 -4.21 -4.48
N GLY A 29 -12.49 -4.05 -3.65
CA GLY A 29 -13.42 -5.14 -3.33
C GLY A 29 -14.17 -5.66 -4.56
N SER A 30 -14.55 -4.78 -5.50
CA SER A 30 -15.21 -5.18 -6.75
C SER A 30 -14.26 -5.93 -7.67
N ALA A 31 -13.01 -5.45 -7.81
CA ALA A 31 -11.99 -6.14 -8.60
C ALA A 31 -11.67 -7.53 -8.03
N LEU A 32 -11.37 -7.64 -6.73
CA LEU A 32 -11.05 -8.91 -6.06
C LEU A 32 -12.19 -9.94 -6.11
N ALA A 33 -13.44 -9.48 -6.17
CA ALA A 33 -14.61 -10.37 -6.24
C ALA A 33 -14.99 -10.79 -7.66
N GLY A 34 -14.71 -9.96 -8.67
CA GLY A 34 -15.17 -10.16 -10.05
C GLY A 34 -14.10 -10.61 -11.04
N LEU A 35 -12.82 -10.31 -10.80
CA LEU A 35 -11.74 -10.49 -11.78
C LEU A 35 -10.79 -11.64 -11.43
N PRO A 36 -10.21 -12.32 -12.44
CA PRO A 36 -9.13 -13.28 -12.24
C PRO A 36 -7.84 -12.58 -11.77
N VAL A 37 -6.95 -13.33 -11.11
CA VAL A 37 -5.67 -12.80 -10.63
C VAL A 37 -4.69 -12.68 -11.81
N PRO A 38 -4.06 -11.50 -12.06
CA PRO A 38 -3.19 -11.29 -13.21
C PRO A 38 -1.92 -12.17 -13.11
N PRO A 39 -1.51 -12.90 -14.16
CA PRO A 39 -0.33 -13.77 -14.10
C PRO A 39 1.00 -13.00 -13.96
N THR A 40 1.06 -11.75 -14.45
CA THR A 40 2.24 -10.88 -14.38
C THR A 40 1.85 -9.49 -13.88
N ASP A 41 2.84 -8.63 -13.61
CA ASP A 41 2.61 -7.23 -13.23
C ASP A 41 2.49 -6.29 -14.45
N GLY A 42 2.51 -6.82 -15.68
CA GLY A 42 2.43 -6.03 -16.91
C GLY A 42 1.00 -5.58 -17.22
N LEU A 43 0.81 -4.27 -17.36
CA LEU A 43 -0.46 -3.65 -17.73
C LEU A 43 -0.50 -3.31 -19.21
N GLY A 44 -1.48 -3.83 -19.94
CA GLY A 44 -1.89 -3.34 -21.25
C GLY A 44 -2.89 -2.17 -21.13
N VAL A 45 -2.81 -1.19 -22.03
CA VAL A 45 -3.80 -0.10 -22.12
C VAL A 45 -4.26 0.03 -23.57
N VAL A 46 -5.57 0.00 -23.80
CA VAL A 46 -6.20 0.24 -25.12
C VAL A 46 -7.13 1.44 -24.99
N THR A 47 -6.97 2.44 -25.85
CA THR A 47 -7.72 3.71 -25.78
C THR A 47 -8.10 4.25 -27.14
N ASN A 48 -9.26 4.89 -27.26
CA ASN A 48 -9.61 5.74 -28.41
C ASN A 48 -9.21 7.21 -28.23
N ALA A 49 -8.48 7.53 -27.15
CA ALA A 49 -8.05 8.88 -26.81
C ALA A 49 -6.76 8.87 -25.98
N GLY A 50 -5.70 9.50 -26.49
CA GLY A 50 -4.40 9.55 -25.83
C GLY A 50 -4.39 10.23 -24.45
N GLY A 51 -5.25 11.22 -24.19
CA GLY A 51 -5.32 11.91 -22.89
C GLY A 51 -5.61 10.96 -21.71
N PRO A 52 -6.72 10.20 -21.74
CA PRO A 52 -6.97 9.09 -20.82
C PRO A 52 -5.83 8.05 -20.78
N GLY A 53 -5.19 7.75 -21.92
CA GLY A 53 -4.03 6.86 -21.98
C GLY A 53 -2.87 7.32 -21.10
N VAL A 54 -2.52 8.60 -21.17
CA VAL A 54 -1.50 9.22 -20.30
C VAL A 54 -1.93 9.18 -18.83
N MET A 55 -3.19 9.46 -18.52
CA MET A 55 -3.70 9.36 -17.14
C MET A 55 -3.60 7.92 -16.59
N ALA A 56 -3.77 6.90 -17.42
CA ALA A 56 -3.56 5.52 -17.02
C ALA A 56 -2.08 5.19 -16.80
N THR A 57 -1.16 5.65 -17.66
CA THR A 57 0.28 5.42 -17.45
C THR A 57 0.82 6.14 -16.23
N ASP A 58 0.35 7.37 -15.98
CA ASP A 58 0.73 8.12 -14.77
C ASP A 58 0.22 7.42 -13.51
N ALA A 59 -0.96 6.79 -13.57
CA ALA A 59 -1.56 6.05 -12.47
C ALA A 59 -0.99 4.63 -12.23
N VAL A 60 -0.06 4.17 -13.07
CA VAL A 60 0.74 2.98 -12.78
C VAL A 60 1.74 3.28 -11.65
N ASP A 61 2.22 4.53 -11.56
CA ASP A 61 3.04 4.97 -10.43
C ASP A 61 2.25 4.88 -9.12
N GLY A 62 2.91 4.40 -8.07
CA GLY A 62 2.26 4.04 -6.81
C GLY A 62 1.48 2.70 -6.83
N THR A 63 1.59 1.88 -7.88
CA THR A 63 1.10 0.49 -7.90
C THR A 63 2.24 -0.51 -8.10
N ARG A 64 1.96 -1.82 -7.91
CA ARG A 64 2.88 -2.90 -8.30
C ARG A 64 2.99 -3.09 -9.83
N LEU A 65 2.07 -2.54 -10.62
CA LEU A 65 2.05 -2.75 -12.06
C LEU A 65 3.20 -2.02 -12.78
N ALA A 66 3.48 -2.44 -14.00
CA ALA A 66 4.32 -1.73 -14.95
C ALA A 66 3.61 -1.67 -16.32
N VAL A 67 3.74 -0.58 -17.07
CA VAL A 67 3.24 -0.53 -18.46
C VAL A 67 4.01 -1.58 -19.27
N ALA A 68 3.31 -2.57 -19.82
CA ALA A 68 3.93 -3.69 -20.52
C ALA A 68 4.57 -3.21 -21.84
N SER A 69 5.79 -3.66 -22.10
CA SER A 69 6.40 -3.57 -23.44
C SER A 69 5.86 -4.73 -24.28
N LEU A 70 5.03 -4.42 -25.28
CA LEU A 70 4.46 -5.42 -26.18
C LEU A 70 5.57 -6.07 -27.02
N GLY A 71 5.42 -7.37 -27.26
CA GLY A 71 6.30 -8.17 -28.12
C GLY A 71 6.05 -7.95 -29.61
N ASP A 72 6.88 -8.59 -30.43
CA ASP A 72 6.85 -8.43 -31.89
C ASP A 72 5.53 -8.93 -32.49
N ASP A 73 4.98 -10.05 -32.01
CA ASP A 73 3.72 -10.63 -32.51
C ASP A 73 2.51 -9.72 -32.26
N ALA A 74 2.38 -9.19 -31.04
CA ALA A 74 1.34 -8.24 -30.68
C ALA A 74 1.51 -6.90 -31.42
N THR A 75 2.75 -6.42 -31.58
CA THR A 75 3.06 -5.20 -32.34
C THR A 75 2.70 -5.36 -33.81
N ALA A 76 3.01 -6.50 -34.43
CA ALA A 76 2.66 -6.80 -35.82
C ALA A 76 1.14 -6.91 -36.02
N ALA A 77 0.43 -7.56 -35.11
CA ALA A 77 -1.03 -7.62 -35.14
C ALA A 77 -1.68 -6.23 -35.03
N LEU A 78 -1.07 -5.29 -34.31
CA LEU A 78 -1.56 -3.91 -34.16
C LEU A 78 -1.22 -3.01 -35.37
N ASP A 79 -0.11 -3.27 -36.08
CA ASP A 79 0.34 -2.48 -37.25
C ASP A 79 -0.67 -2.51 -38.41
N ASP A 80 -1.31 -3.66 -38.65
CA ASP A 80 -2.38 -3.82 -39.65
C ASP A 80 -3.71 -3.13 -39.24
N LEU A 81 -3.90 -2.81 -37.96
CA LEU A 81 -5.18 -2.37 -37.38
C LEU A 81 -5.25 -0.88 -37.03
N VAL A 82 -4.14 -0.32 -36.56
CA VAL A 82 -4.06 1.05 -36.03
C VAL A 82 -3.44 1.96 -37.09
N PRO A 83 -4.16 2.99 -37.57
CA PRO A 83 -3.59 3.94 -38.54
C PRO A 83 -2.33 4.63 -38.01
N GLU A 84 -1.42 5.07 -38.90
CA GLU A 84 -0.14 5.73 -38.57
C GLU A 84 -0.26 6.93 -37.60
N ALA A 85 -1.43 7.57 -37.54
CA ALA A 85 -1.72 8.67 -36.61
C ALA A 85 -1.96 8.23 -35.14
N GLY A 86 -2.17 6.94 -34.89
CA GLY A 86 -2.38 6.35 -33.57
C GLY A 86 -1.07 5.85 -32.93
N SER A 87 -1.19 4.90 -32.00
CA SER A 87 -0.04 4.23 -31.38
C SER A 87 -0.26 2.73 -31.29
N ILE A 88 0.63 1.94 -31.89
CA ILE A 88 0.71 0.48 -31.71
C ILE A 88 1.53 0.07 -30.48
N ARG A 89 2.27 1.01 -29.87
CA ARG A 89 2.98 0.79 -28.60
C ARG A 89 2.05 1.12 -27.45
N ASN A 90 2.18 0.39 -26.35
CA ASN A 90 1.39 0.60 -25.13
C ASN A 90 1.67 1.98 -24.48
N PRO A 91 0.65 2.83 -24.20
CA PRO A 91 -0.78 2.66 -24.47
C PRO A 91 -1.14 2.66 -25.95
N VAL A 92 -1.88 1.63 -26.36
CA VAL A 92 -2.36 1.47 -27.73
C VAL A 92 -3.48 2.48 -27.97
N ASP A 93 -3.18 3.56 -28.71
CA ASP A 93 -4.14 4.58 -29.11
C ASP A 93 -4.71 4.21 -30.49
N ILE A 94 -5.92 3.66 -30.47
CA ILE A 94 -6.65 3.19 -31.64
C ILE A 94 -7.48 4.30 -32.30
N LEU A 95 -7.32 5.56 -31.88
CA LEU A 95 -7.96 6.78 -32.39
C LEU A 95 -9.47 6.91 -32.13
N ALA A 96 -9.95 8.15 -32.11
CA ALA A 96 -11.34 8.49 -31.79
C ALA A 96 -12.37 7.98 -32.83
N ASP A 97 -11.92 7.66 -34.04
CA ASP A 97 -12.73 7.05 -35.11
C ASP A 97 -12.81 5.51 -35.02
N ALA A 98 -12.27 4.90 -33.96
CA ALA A 98 -12.27 3.45 -33.77
C ALA A 98 -13.66 2.83 -33.93
N SER A 99 -13.71 1.82 -34.80
CA SER A 99 -14.82 0.87 -34.84
C SER A 99 -14.79 -0.05 -33.62
N LEU A 100 -15.92 -0.70 -33.37
CA LEU A 100 -16.03 -1.76 -32.38
C LEU A 100 -15.07 -2.93 -32.70
N ASP A 101 -14.88 -3.27 -33.97
CA ASP A 101 -13.93 -4.32 -34.38
C ASP A 101 -12.48 -3.94 -34.08
N ARG A 102 -12.08 -2.67 -34.33
CA ARG A 102 -10.75 -2.17 -33.95
C ARG A 102 -10.52 -2.28 -32.44
N PHE A 103 -11.54 -1.98 -31.62
CA PHE A 103 -11.48 -2.23 -30.18
C PHE A 103 -11.32 -3.71 -29.83
N ARG A 104 -12.08 -4.61 -30.46
CA ARG A 104 -12.02 -6.06 -30.23
C ARG A 104 -10.64 -6.61 -30.54
N GLU A 105 -10.15 -6.35 -31.74
CA GLU A 105 -8.93 -6.94 -32.27
C GLU A 105 -7.69 -6.36 -31.58
N SER A 106 -7.67 -5.04 -31.28
CA SER A 106 -6.58 -4.45 -30.48
C SER A 106 -6.57 -4.93 -29.02
N LEU A 107 -7.74 -5.14 -28.39
CA LEU A 107 -7.81 -5.70 -27.03
C LEU A 107 -7.33 -7.16 -27.00
N ALA A 108 -7.74 -7.96 -27.99
CA ALA A 108 -7.30 -9.35 -28.11
C ALA A 108 -5.78 -9.42 -28.33
N ALA A 109 -5.22 -8.64 -29.26
CA ALA A 109 -3.78 -8.60 -29.50
C ALA A 109 -2.96 -8.19 -28.26
N VAL A 110 -3.46 -7.21 -27.48
CA VAL A 110 -2.82 -6.78 -26.22
C VAL A 110 -2.94 -7.84 -25.13
N LEU A 111 -4.07 -8.53 -25.00
CA LEU A 111 -4.26 -9.55 -23.97
C LEU A 111 -3.59 -10.88 -24.32
N ALA A 112 -3.41 -11.23 -25.59
CA ALA A 112 -2.68 -12.42 -26.01
C ALA A 112 -1.18 -12.39 -25.65
N ASP A 113 -0.60 -11.19 -25.45
CA ASP A 113 0.81 -11.01 -25.11
C ASP A 113 1.15 -11.52 -23.69
N ASP A 114 2.13 -12.42 -23.55
CA ASP A 114 2.60 -12.94 -22.26
C ASP A 114 3.22 -11.87 -21.34
N ALA A 115 3.71 -10.75 -21.89
CA ALA A 115 4.15 -9.61 -21.10
C ALA A 115 2.98 -8.90 -20.41
N VAL A 116 1.74 -9.07 -20.89
CA VAL A 116 0.53 -8.47 -20.35
C VAL A 116 -0.17 -9.44 -19.38
N GLY A 117 -0.27 -9.03 -18.12
CA GLY A 117 -1.00 -9.71 -17.05
C GLY A 117 -2.45 -9.25 -16.90
N GLY A 118 -2.83 -8.11 -17.50
CA GLY A 118 -4.20 -7.60 -17.53
C GLY A 118 -4.27 -6.27 -18.28
N ALA A 119 -5.48 -5.82 -18.63
CA ALA A 119 -5.63 -4.61 -19.45
C ALA A 119 -6.66 -3.60 -18.89
N VAL A 120 -6.44 -2.32 -19.17
CA VAL A 120 -7.47 -1.29 -19.02
C VAL A 120 -7.98 -0.84 -20.40
N VAL A 121 -9.30 -0.90 -20.60
CA VAL A 121 -9.96 -0.32 -21.77
C VAL A 121 -10.49 1.07 -21.43
N LEU A 122 -9.97 2.07 -22.12
CA LEU A 122 -10.32 3.47 -21.97
C LEU A 122 -11.17 3.90 -23.17
N SER A 123 -12.30 4.57 -22.91
CA SER A 123 -13.08 5.11 -24.02
C SER A 123 -13.73 6.45 -23.67
N ALA A 124 -13.29 7.48 -24.40
CA ALA A 124 -14.00 8.74 -24.51
C ALA A 124 -15.23 8.59 -25.42
N PRO A 125 -16.31 9.39 -25.23
CA PRO A 125 -17.53 9.27 -26.03
C PRO A 125 -17.26 9.40 -27.53
N SER A 126 -17.75 8.43 -28.29
CA SER A 126 -17.78 8.46 -29.75
C SER A 126 -19.22 8.55 -30.25
N ALA A 127 -19.39 9.02 -31.49
CA ALA A 127 -20.67 8.99 -32.21
C ALA A 127 -20.82 7.73 -33.10
N LEU A 128 -19.78 6.86 -33.14
CA LEU A 128 -19.72 5.71 -34.04
C LEU A 128 -20.26 4.42 -33.42
N PHE A 129 -20.35 4.34 -32.09
CA PHE A 129 -20.81 3.16 -31.36
C PHE A 129 -21.42 3.55 -30.01
N ASP A 130 -22.29 2.69 -29.48
CA ASP A 130 -22.77 2.79 -28.11
C ASP A 130 -21.83 2.06 -27.13
N PHE A 131 -21.59 2.66 -25.97
CA PHE A 131 -20.76 2.05 -24.90
C PHE A 131 -21.25 0.65 -24.49
N ALA A 132 -22.54 0.37 -24.69
CA ALA A 132 -23.13 -0.91 -24.35
C ALA A 132 -22.52 -2.03 -25.21
N ASP A 133 -22.30 -1.79 -26.49
CA ASP A 133 -21.82 -2.81 -27.43
C ASP A 133 -20.29 -2.96 -27.32
N LEU A 134 -19.59 -1.87 -27.00
CA LEU A 134 -18.19 -1.94 -26.54
C LEU A 134 -18.06 -2.78 -25.26
N ALA A 135 -19.02 -2.69 -24.33
CA ALA A 135 -19.01 -3.51 -23.13
C ALA A 135 -19.18 -5.01 -23.42
N ASP A 136 -20.03 -5.40 -24.38
CA ASP A 136 -20.16 -6.81 -24.77
C ASP A 136 -18.84 -7.34 -25.39
N ILE A 137 -18.16 -6.53 -26.21
CA ILE A 137 -16.84 -6.86 -26.77
C ILE A 137 -15.79 -7.04 -25.67
N VAL A 138 -15.75 -6.14 -24.69
CA VAL A 138 -14.83 -6.24 -23.56
C VAL A 138 -15.11 -7.51 -22.74
N VAL A 139 -16.39 -7.88 -22.55
CA VAL A 139 -16.75 -9.13 -21.87
C VAL A 139 -16.28 -10.34 -22.66
N ASP A 140 -16.60 -10.43 -23.96
CA ASP A 140 -16.22 -11.55 -24.82
C ASP A 140 -14.70 -11.78 -24.78
N VAL A 141 -13.91 -10.75 -25.11
CA VAL A 141 -12.45 -10.86 -25.20
C VAL A 141 -11.81 -11.14 -23.83
N GLN A 142 -12.35 -10.57 -22.74
CA GLN A 142 -11.87 -10.87 -21.39
C GLN A 142 -12.12 -12.34 -21.01
N GLN A 143 -13.25 -12.93 -21.42
CA GLN A 143 -13.56 -14.33 -21.16
C GLN A 143 -12.73 -15.29 -22.03
N ASP A 144 -12.48 -14.93 -23.30
CA ASP A 144 -11.65 -15.72 -24.21
C ASP A 144 -10.18 -15.76 -23.75
N GLU A 145 -9.61 -14.62 -23.35
CA GLU A 145 -8.20 -14.49 -22.93
C GLU A 145 -7.96 -14.83 -21.45
N GLY A 146 -9.01 -14.85 -20.61
CA GLY A 146 -8.94 -15.24 -19.19
C GLY A 146 -8.14 -14.31 -18.26
N LYS A 147 -7.54 -13.24 -18.79
CA LYS A 147 -6.81 -12.20 -18.03
C LYS A 147 -7.77 -11.13 -17.48
N PRO A 148 -7.46 -10.45 -16.36
CA PRO A 148 -8.32 -9.42 -15.81
C PRO A 148 -8.35 -8.15 -16.69
N VAL A 149 -9.55 -7.61 -16.87
CA VAL A 149 -9.78 -6.33 -17.55
C VAL A 149 -10.57 -5.41 -16.63
N ALA A 150 -10.24 -4.12 -16.64
CA ALA A 150 -11.06 -3.06 -16.07
C ALA A 150 -11.35 -1.99 -17.15
N THR A 151 -12.45 -1.24 -17.01
CA THR A 151 -12.79 -0.21 -18.00
C THR A 151 -12.85 1.19 -17.37
N ALA A 152 -12.49 2.21 -18.14
CA ALA A 152 -12.87 3.60 -17.84
C ALA A 152 -13.64 4.19 -19.02
N LEU A 153 -14.97 4.09 -18.97
CA LEU A 153 -15.88 4.59 -19.99
C LEU A 153 -16.41 5.96 -19.56
N MET A 154 -16.09 7.01 -20.32
CA MET A 154 -16.23 8.42 -19.89
C MET A 154 -17.49 9.13 -20.43
N GLY A 155 -18.56 8.38 -20.74
CA GLY A 155 -19.84 8.93 -21.26
C GLY A 155 -20.88 9.38 -20.23
N GLY A 156 -20.59 9.30 -18.93
CA GLY A 156 -21.53 9.69 -17.88
C GLY A 156 -22.83 8.88 -17.93
N ALA A 157 -23.94 9.51 -18.33
CA ALA A 157 -25.24 8.84 -18.36
C ALA A 157 -25.38 7.73 -19.42
N SER A 158 -24.69 7.84 -20.57
CA SER A 158 -24.75 6.83 -21.64
C SER A 158 -24.02 5.53 -21.30
N VAL A 159 -23.16 5.55 -20.27
CA VAL A 159 -22.42 4.37 -19.79
C VAL A 159 -23.29 3.43 -18.95
N ARG A 160 -24.49 3.87 -18.51
CA ARG A 160 -25.35 3.07 -17.62
C ARG A 160 -25.72 1.66 -18.14
N PRO A 161 -26.00 1.43 -19.44
CA PRO A 161 -26.23 0.07 -19.96
C PRO A 161 -24.93 -0.74 -19.99
N ALA A 162 -23.82 -0.14 -20.43
CA ALA A 162 -22.49 -0.74 -20.46
C ALA A 162 -22.04 -1.22 -19.08
N ALA A 163 -22.12 -0.36 -18.07
CA ALA A 163 -21.77 -0.69 -16.69
C ALA A 163 -22.62 -1.84 -16.10
N ARG A 164 -23.85 -2.07 -16.60
CA ARG A 164 -24.66 -3.24 -16.22
C ARG A 164 -24.19 -4.52 -16.90
N ARG A 165 -23.83 -4.45 -18.19
CA ARG A 165 -23.26 -5.57 -18.96
C ARG A 165 -21.93 -6.02 -18.32
N LEU A 166 -21.02 -5.08 -18.10
CA LEU A 166 -19.72 -5.31 -17.45
C LEU A 166 -19.86 -5.86 -16.02
N ALA A 167 -20.69 -5.24 -15.17
CA ALA A 167 -20.89 -5.71 -13.80
C ALA A 167 -21.52 -7.11 -13.70
N ALA A 168 -22.34 -7.52 -14.69
CA ALA A 168 -22.88 -8.88 -14.76
C ALA A 168 -21.80 -9.93 -15.08
N ALA A 169 -20.72 -9.53 -15.75
CA ALA A 169 -19.54 -10.34 -16.02
C ALA A 169 -18.41 -10.18 -14.97
N GLY A 170 -18.64 -9.42 -13.89
CA GLY A 170 -17.61 -9.13 -12.87
C GLY A 170 -16.60 -8.05 -13.25
N ILE A 171 -16.73 -7.42 -14.42
CA ILE A 171 -15.80 -6.39 -14.90
C ILE A 171 -16.17 -5.01 -14.29
N PRO A 172 -15.28 -4.36 -13.53
CA PRO A 172 -15.55 -3.06 -12.94
C PRO A 172 -15.36 -1.94 -13.97
N ASN A 173 -16.31 -0.99 -13.98
CA ASN A 173 -16.25 0.21 -14.81
C ASN A 173 -16.10 1.48 -13.97
N PHE A 174 -15.13 2.30 -14.35
CA PHE A 174 -14.82 3.59 -13.73
C PHE A 174 -15.11 4.76 -14.69
N PHE A 175 -15.06 5.98 -14.16
CA PHE A 175 -14.96 7.22 -14.95
C PHE A 175 -13.52 7.75 -14.99
N ASP A 176 -12.74 7.47 -13.95
CA ASP A 176 -11.35 7.88 -13.79
C ASP A 176 -10.42 6.72 -14.20
N PRO A 177 -9.56 6.88 -15.23
CA PRO A 177 -8.56 5.88 -15.61
C PRO A 177 -7.69 5.42 -14.44
N ALA A 178 -7.36 6.31 -13.51
CA ALA A 178 -6.47 6.00 -12.40
C ALA A 178 -7.10 5.04 -11.38
N ARG A 179 -8.44 5.04 -11.26
CA ARG A 179 -9.17 4.06 -10.45
C ARG A 179 -9.20 2.67 -11.11
N ALA A 180 -9.27 2.60 -12.44
CA ALA A 180 -9.17 1.35 -13.16
C ALA A 180 -7.79 0.70 -12.96
N VAL A 181 -6.71 1.48 -13.10
CA VAL A 181 -5.33 1.02 -12.91
C VAL A 181 -5.08 0.57 -11.47
N ARG A 182 -5.43 1.39 -10.46
CA ARG A 182 -5.28 1.00 -9.04
C ARG A 182 -6.07 -0.26 -8.67
N SER A 183 -7.25 -0.47 -9.27
CA SER A 183 -8.05 -1.67 -9.03
C SER A 183 -7.38 -2.94 -9.55
N LEU A 184 -6.72 -2.89 -10.71
CA LEU A 184 -5.88 -3.99 -11.19
C LEU A 184 -4.58 -4.12 -10.38
N GLY A 185 -4.01 -3.01 -9.91
CA GLY A 185 -2.85 -3.01 -9.00
C GLY A 185 -3.13 -3.79 -7.72
N ALA A 186 -4.31 -3.63 -7.13
CA ALA A 186 -4.71 -4.40 -5.97
C ALA A 186 -4.85 -5.92 -6.22
N LEU A 187 -5.15 -6.34 -7.47
CA LEU A 187 -5.10 -7.77 -7.85
C LEU A 187 -3.65 -8.28 -7.93
N ALA A 188 -2.72 -7.47 -8.40
CA ALA A 188 -1.29 -7.78 -8.42
C ALA A 188 -0.70 -7.83 -6.98
N ASP A 189 -1.14 -6.94 -6.09
CA ASP A 189 -0.78 -6.99 -4.67
C ASP A 189 -1.40 -8.19 -3.97
N TYR A 190 -2.66 -8.53 -4.27
CA TYR A 190 -3.27 -9.78 -3.81
C TYR A 190 -2.48 -11.01 -4.27
N ARG A 191 -2.03 -11.06 -5.53
CA ARG A 191 -1.13 -12.12 -6.02
C ARG A 191 0.14 -12.19 -5.18
N ALA A 192 0.81 -11.08 -4.96
CA ALA A 192 2.06 -11.03 -4.21
C ALA A 192 1.92 -11.34 -2.71
N VAL A 193 0.72 -11.16 -2.14
CA VAL A 193 0.36 -11.65 -0.81
C VAL A 193 0.09 -13.17 -0.84
N ARG A 194 -0.77 -13.63 -1.76
CA ARG A 194 -1.19 -15.04 -1.90
C ARG A 194 0.00 -15.98 -2.19
N ASP A 195 0.92 -15.52 -3.04
CA ASP A 195 2.09 -16.29 -3.49
C ASP A 195 3.30 -16.13 -2.54
N ARG A 196 3.13 -15.44 -1.39
CA ARG A 196 4.19 -15.19 -0.41
C ARG A 196 4.52 -16.45 0.40
N THR A 197 5.58 -17.13 0.00
CA THR A 197 6.14 -18.30 0.72
C THR A 197 6.87 -17.94 2.01
N ASP A 198 7.63 -16.84 2.01
CA ASP A 198 8.40 -16.34 3.17
C ASP A 198 7.54 -15.47 4.12
N SER A 199 6.60 -16.10 4.83
CA SER A 199 5.95 -15.51 6.00
C SER A 199 6.53 -16.13 7.27
N PRO A 200 7.48 -15.48 7.97
CA PRO A 200 8.15 -16.10 9.12
C PRO A 200 7.16 -16.35 10.25
N SER A 201 6.88 -17.62 10.52
CA SER A 201 6.22 -18.02 11.75
C SER A 201 7.23 -18.09 12.90
N THR A 202 6.76 -17.86 14.13
CA THR A 202 7.51 -18.26 15.32
C THR A 202 7.73 -19.78 15.40
N ALA A 203 6.99 -20.57 14.61
CA ALA A 203 7.19 -22.01 14.47
C ALA A 203 8.42 -22.39 13.61
N ASP A 204 8.88 -21.51 12.72
CA ASP A 204 9.92 -21.84 11.72
C ASP A 204 11.34 -21.53 12.21
N VAL A 205 11.46 -20.74 13.27
CA VAL A 205 12.74 -20.35 13.88
C VAL A 205 12.80 -20.87 15.31
N ALA A 206 13.86 -21.59 15.66
CA ALA A 206 14.14 -21.96 17.05
C ALA A 206 14.63 -20.72 17.82
N VAL A 207 13.68 -19.92 18.33
CA VAL A 207 13.97 -18.66 19.01
C VAL A 207 14.49 -18.89 20.43
N ASP A 208 15.64 -18.30 20.75
CA ASP A 208 16.11 -18.17 22.13
C ASP A 208 15.41 -16.95 22.78
N GLU A 209 14.35 -17.22 23.55
CA GLU A 209 13.57 -16.19 24.24
C GLU A 209 14.42 -15.33 25.18
N GLY A 210 15.45 -15.89 25.80
CA GLY A 210 16.36 -15.16 26.68
C GLY A 210 17.22 -14.15 25.92
N ARG A 211 17.69 -14.51 24.72
CA ARG A 211 18.37 -13.57 23.82
C ARG A 211 17.43 -12.50 23.27
N VAL A 212 16.16 -12.83 23.00
CA VAL A 212 15.14 -11.86 22.58
C VAL A 212 14.85 -10.85 23.69
N ASP A 213 14.57 -11.29 24.91
CA ASP A 213 14.28 -10.37 26.03
C ASP A 213 15.49 -9.50 26.39
N LEU A 214 16.72 -10.03 26.32
CA LEU A 214 17.95 -9.23 26.49
C LEU A 214 18.08 -8.15 25.40
N ALA A 215 17.91 -8.53 24.13
CA ALA A 215 17.98 -7.59 23.02
C ALA A 215 16.91 -6.49 23.11
N LEU A 216 15.70 -6.83 23.59
CA LEU A 216 14.62 -5.89 23.85
C LEU A 216 14.94 -4.93 25.00
N ALA A 217 15.50 -5.44 26.11
CA ALA A 217 15.90 -4.64 27.27
C ALA A 217 17.01 -3.64 26.92
N GLU A 218 17.97 -4.05 26.09
CA GLU A 218 19.05 -3.19 25.58
C GLU A 218 18.63 -2.29 24.40
N ARG A 219 17.43 -2.48 23.85
CA ARG A 219 16.94 -1.87 22.58
C ARG A 219 17.84 -2.18 21.37
N ASN A 220 18.57 -3.28 21.43
CA ASN A 220 19.57 -3.73 20.48
C ASN A 220 18.92 -4.49 19.31
N GLY A 221 18.50 -3.75 18.27
CA GLY A 221 17.83 -4.32 17.09
C GLY A 221 18.68 -5.35 16.34
N ARG A 222 20.00 -5.18 16.39
CA ARG A 222 20.97 -6.11 15.83
C ARG A 222 21.00 -7.45 16.57
N ALA A 223 21.06 -7.42 17.91
CA ALA A 223 20.98 -8.65 18.70
C ALA A 223 19.62 -9.35 18.56
N LEU A 224 18.55 -8.59 18.31
CA LEU A 224 17.22 -9.12 18.05
C LEU A 224 17.15 -9.85 16.70
N LEU A 225 17.70 -9.26 15.62
CA LEU A 225 17.84 -9.95 14.33
C LEU A 225 18.72 -11.20 14.42
N ASP A 226 19.87 -11.11 15.11
CA ASP A 226 20.77 -12.24 15.36
C ASP A 226 20.11 -13.35 16.22
N ALA A 227 19.06 -13.05 16.99
CA ALA A 227 18.28 -14.02 17.76
C ALA A 227 17.21 -14.74 16.90
N TYR A 228 16.75 -14.10 15.81
CA TYR A 228 15.89 -14.71 14.80
C TYR A 228 16.66 -15.34 13.63
N GLY A 229 18.00 -15.43 13.72
CA GLY A 229 18.84 -16.04 12.69
C GLY A 229 19.06 -15.17 11.44
N VAL A 230 18.66 -13.89 11.46
CA VAL A 230 18.94 -12.94 10.37
C VAL A 230 20.38 -12.43 10.51
N PRO A 231 21.27 -12.67 9.53
CA PRO A 231 22.69 -12.32 9.67
C PRO A 231 22.93 -10.81 9.70
N THR A 232 23.61 -10.31 10.73
CA THR A 232 24.09 -8.91 10.80
C THR A 232 25.62 -8.84 10.84
N THR A 233 26.21 -7.69 10.48
CA THR A 233 27.66 -7.48 10.66
C THR A 233 27.96 -6.69 11.93
N SER A 234 29.02 -7.05 12.66
CA SER A 234 29.66 -6.19 13.67
C SER A 234 30.95 -5.55 13.15
N ALA A 235 31.48 -6.01 12.03
CA ALA A 235 32.68 -5.46 11.43
C ALA A 235 32.36 -4.10 10.78
N PRO A 236 33.20 -3.06 10.99
CA PRO A 236 33.14 -1.84 10.20
C PRO A 236 33.29 -2.17 8.72
N VAL A 237 32.33 -1.74 7.91
CA VAL A 237 32.40 -1.86 6.44
C VAL A 237 32.87 -0.50 5.91
N PRO A 238 34.00 -0.43 5.17
CA PRO A 238 34.45 0.81 4.54
C PRO A 238 33.37 1.41 3.66
N ASP A 239 33.24 2.74 3.69
CA ASP A 239 32.27 3.51 2.91
C ASP A 239 30.79 3.12 3.10
N ALA A 240 30.47 2.36 4.17
CA ALA A 240 29.09 2.04 4.52
C ALA A 240 28.36 3.27 5.08
N ILE A 241 27.12 3.43 4.65
CA ILE A 241 26.23 4.48 5.12
C ILE A 241 25.84 4.16 6.57
N PRO A 242 26.04 5.08 7.54
CA PRO A 242 25.62 4.88 8.92
C PRO A 242 24.11 4.67 9.05
N THR A 243 23.70 3.63 9.77
CA THR A 243 22.29 3.31 10.01
C THR A 243 21.99 3.20 11.50
N VAL A 244 20.71 3.05 11.86
CA VAL A 244 20.25 2.74 13.21
C VAL A 244 19.26 1.58 13.12
N LEU A 245 19.52 0.53 13.89
CA LEU A 245 18.68 -0.66 14.00
C LEU A 245 18.28 -0.85 15.46
N ALA A 246 17.01 -0.57 15.78
CA ALA A 246 16.50 -0.55 17.15
C ALA A 246 15.52 -1.71 17.40
N ALA A 247 15.62 -2.29 18.60
CA ALA A 247 14.62 -3.22 19.13
C ALA A 247 13.64 -2.49 20.04
N GLY A 248 12.39 -2.94 20.06
CA GLY A 248 11.39 -2.52 21.03
C GLY A 248 10.33 -3.60 21.25
N ARG A 249 9.53 -3.46 22.30
CA ARG A 249 8.30 -4.23 22.49
C ARG A 249 7.14 -3.25 22.47
N ASP A 250 6.13 -3.56 21.68
CA ASP A 250 4.82 -2.93 21.68
C ASP A 250 3.84 -3.78 22.51
N ASP A 251 2.89 -3.12 23.17
CA ASP A 251 1.95 -3.79 24.09
C ASP A 251 0.88 -4.63 23.36
N GLU A 252 0.58 -4.30 22.09
CA GLU A 252 -0.43 -4.95 21.25
C GLU A 252 0.22 -5.93 20.25
N PHE A 253 1.36 -5.55 19.66
CA PHE A 253 2.03 -6.32 18.60
C PHE A 253 3.31 -7.06 19.01
N GLY A 254 3.76 -6.93 20.27
CA GLY A 254 4.91 -7.68 20.78
C GLY A 254 6.27 -7.15 20.30
N PRO A 255 7.30 -8.01 20.12
CA PRO A 255 8.63 -7.58 19.68
C PRO A 255 8.63 -6.93 18.29
N VAL A 256 9.31 -5.80 18.16
CA VAL A 256 9.42 -5.02 16.91
C VAL A 256 10.86 -4.64 16.61
N VAL A 257 11.18 -4.56 15.31
CA VAL A 257 12.45 -4.06 14.79
C VAL A 257 12.17 -2.81 13.94
N ALA A 258 12.97 -1.76 14.16
CA ALA A 258 12.92 -0.53 13.40
C ALA A 258 14.28 -0.21 12.78
N PHE A 259 14.30 0.19 11.51
CA PHE A 259 15.49 0.50 10.74
C PHE A 259 15.38 1.89 10.09
N ARG A 260 16.45 2.69 10.17
CA ARG A 260 16.59 3.98 9.50
C ARG A 260 18.04 4.28 9.17
N LEU A 261 18.27 5.26 8.30
CA LEU A 261 19.59 5.92 8.20
C LEU A 261 19.86 6.72 9.48
N ALA A 262 21.13 6.88 9.84
CA ALA A 262 21.52 7.69 10.98
C ALA A 262 21.29 9.19 10.69
N ASP A 263 21.01 9.97 11.74
CA ASP A 263 20.66 11.39 11.62
C ASP A 263 21.80 12.26 11.05
N GLU A 264 23.04 11.77 11.05
CA GLU A 264 24.18 12.40 10.40
C GLU A 264 24.17 12.29 8.87
N VAL A 265 23.43 11.31 8.32
CA VAL A 265 23.26 11.10 6.88
C VAL A 265 22.08 11.90 6.34
N VAL A 266 20.94 11.86 7.05
CA VAL A 266 19.72 12.55 6.64
C VAL A 266 19.06 13.24 7.86
N PRO A 267 19.54 14.42 8.27
CA PRO A 267 19.00 15.14 9.43
C PRO A 267 17.52 15.49 9.27
N ALA A 268 16.76 15.37 10.36
CA ALA A 268 15.35 15.77 10.46
C ALA A 268 14.36 15.04 9.52
N VAL A 269 14.75 13.90 8.93
CA VAL A 269 13.84 13.04 8.17
C VAL A 269 13.33 11.88 9.04
N ASP A 270 12.01 11.73 9.14
CA ASP A 270 11.33 10.60 9.79
C ASP A 270 11.19 9.42 8.81
N ASP A 271 12.27 9.04 8.14
CA ASP A 271 12.27 7.85 7.28
C ASP A 271 12.72 6.65 8.12
N VAL A 272 11.83 5.67 8.25
CA VAL A 272 11.97 4.52 9.16
C VAL A 272 11.08 3.38 8.68
N ALA A 273 11.70 2.24 8.38
CA ALA A 273 11.01 0.97 8.13
C ALA A 273 10.78 0.20 9.44
N VAL A 274 9.64 -0.47 9.56
CA VAL A 274 9.23 -1.22 10.76
C VAL A 274 8.79 -2.63 10.39
N ARG A 275 9.13 -3.61 11.22
CA ARG A 275 8.63 -4.99 11.14
C ARG A 275 8.26 -5.53 12.52
N LEU A 276 7.25 -6.39 12.53
CA LEU A 276 7.01 -7.32 13.64
C LEU A 276 8.08 -8.39 13.64
N ALA A 277 8.52 -8.82 14.82
CA ALA A 277 9.38 -9.98 14.96
C ALA A 277 8.56 -11.26 15.21
N PRO A 278 8.99 -12.45 14.74
CA PRO A 278 10.26 -12.76 14.07
C PRO A 278 10.37 -12.14 12.67
N VAL A 279 11.54 -11.63 12.32
CA VAL A 279 11.81 -11.06 11.00
C VAL A 279 12.54 -12.09 10.14
N SER A 280 12.12 -12.34 8.90
CA SER A 280 12.86 -13.20 7.97
C SER A 280 13.99 -12.42 7.26
N PRO A 281 15.02 -13.08 6.70
CA PRO A 281 16.02 -12.41 5.87
C PRO A 281 15.38 -11.60 4.72
N THR A 282 14.33 -12.15 4.11
CA THR A 282 13.56 -11.51 3.04
C THR A 282 12.74 -10.30 3.52
N GLU A 283 12.13 -10.36 4.71
CA GLU A 283 11.47 -9.18 5.32
C GLU A 283 12.47 -8.09 5.71
N ALA A 284 13.63 -8.48 6.24
CA ALA A 284 14.70 -7.57 6.61
C ALA A 284 15.25 -6.87 5.36
N ASP A 285 15.55 -7.60 4.29
CA ASP A 285 15.96 -7.02 3.02
C ASP A 285 14.95 -5.99 2.49
N ARG A 286 13.64 -6.29 2.57
CA ARG A 286 12.59 -5.32 2.19
C ARG A 286 12.61 -4.04 3.04
N MET A 287 12.97 -4.09 4.32
CA MET A 287 13.09 -2.87 5.14
C MET A 287 14.14 -1.87 4.60
N LEU A 288 15.10 -2.32 3.79
CA LEU A 288 16.06 -1.44 3.13
C LEU A 288 15.44 -0.72 1.92
N ASP A 289 14.48 -1.38 1.27
CA ASP A 289 13.79 -0.90 0.07
C ASP A 289 12.55 -0.04 0.40
N ASP A 290 11.92 -0.27 1.56
CA ASP A 290 10.79 0.50 2.11
C ASP A 290 11.15 1.94 2.53
N LEU A 291 12.43 2.31 2.57
CA LEU A 291 12.87 3.65 2.93
C LEU A 291 12.69 4.62 1.75
N ASP A 292 12.13 5.81 2.00
CA ASP A 292 12.12 6.93 1.03
C ASP A 292 13.56 7.25 0.55
N THR A 293 14.53 7.02 1.44
CA THR A 293 15.97 7.20 1.22
C THR A 293 16.70 5.98 0.65
N ALA A 294 16.00 4.89 0.31
CA ALA A 294 16.58 3.68 -0.30
C ALA A 294 17.48 3.94 -1.53
N PRO A 295 17.22 4.93 -2.41
CA PRO A 295 18.14 5.27 -3.51
C PRO A 295 19.55 5.66 -3.05
N ILE A 296 19.71 6.20 -1.84
CA ILE A 296 21.02 6.54 -1.25
C ILE A 296 21.78 5.25 -0.91
N LEU A 297 21.11 4.24 -0.33
CA LEU A 297 21.69 2.92 -0.04
C LEU A 297 22.17 2.18 -1.30
N ARG A 298 21.53 2.43 -2.45
CA ARG A 298 21.84 1.79 -3.75
C ARG A 298 22.96 2.48 -4.54
N GLY A 299 23.34 3.71 -4.15
CA GLY A 299 24.34 4.53 -4.82
C GLY A 299 23.80 5.28 -6.05
N ALA A 300 24.16 6.55 -6.19
CA ALA A 300 23.78 7.35 -7.36
C ALA A 300 24.46 6.84 -8.65
N ARG A 301 23.74 6.91 -9.78
CA ARG A 301 24.15 6.38 -11.09
C ARG A 301 25.62 6.70 -11.41
N GLY A 302 26.42 5.67 -11.68
CA GLY A 302 27.79 5.81 -12.16
C GLY A 302 28.89 5.85 -11.11
N THR A 303 28.56 5.83 -9.81
CA THR A 303 29.56 5.48 -8.78
C THR A 303 29.72 3.97 -8.70
N THR A 304 30.96 3.51 -8.43
CA THR A 304 31.25 2.08 -8.28
C THR A 304 30.30 1.49 -7.25
N ARG A 305 29.61 0.41 -7.62
CA ARG A 305 28.73 -0.38 -6.75
C ARG A 305 29.43 -0.54 -5.40
N SER A 306 28.93 0.13 -4.36
CA SER A 306 29.46 -0.08 -3.02
C SER A 306 29.32 -1.57 -2.74
N THR A 307 30.32 -2.17 -2.10
CA THR A 307 30.24 -3.57 -1.65
C THR A 307 29.35 -3.69 -0.42
N ALA A 308 28.17 -3.05 -0.48
CA ALA A 308 27.02 -3.16 0.41
C ALA A 308 26.40 -4.57 0.29
N ARG A 309 27.20 -5.57 0.65
CA ARG A 309 26.80 -6.95 0.82
C ARG A 309 25.98 -7.05 2.11
N ARG A 310 24.71 -6.62 2.06
CA ARG A 310 23.68 -6.76 3.11
C ARG A 310 24.21 -6.59 4.54
N SER A 311 24.76 -5.42 4.86
CA SER A 311 25.55 -5.21 6.08
C SER A 311 24.93 -4.14 6.98
N TRP A 312 24.02 -4.58 7.86
CA TRP A 312 23.38 -3.77 8.89
C TRP A 312 24.40 -3.23 9.90
N THR A 313 24.59 -1.91 9.98
CA THR A 313 25.56 -1.27 10.87
C THR A 313 24.92 -0.14 11.69
N SER A 314 24.70 -0.39 12.98
CA SER A 314 24.14 0.60 13.91
C SER A 314 25.22 1.36 14.68
N SER A 315 25.17 2.70 14.72
CA SER A 315 25.87 3.48 15.76
C SER A 315 24.96 3.67 16.99
N THR A 316 25.46 3.34 18.18
CA THR A 316 24.72 3.49 19.44
C THR A 316 24.93 4.88 20.04
N ALA A 317 23.96 5.78 19.87
CA ALA A 317 23.98 7.09 20.51
C ALA A 317 23.54 6.99 21.99
N SER A 318 24.49 7.04 22.92
CA SER A 318 24.20 7.22 24.35
C SER A 318 23.53 8.59 24.61
N PRO A 319 22.55 8.70 25.53
CA PRO A 319 21.87 9.95 25.81
C PRO A 319 22.80 10.93 26.54
N ALA A 320 23.38 11.88 25.78
CA ALA A 320 24.27 12.89 26.32
C ALA A 320 23.53 13.88 27.24
N SER A 321 24.08 14.08 28.44
CA SER A 321 23.59 15.01 29.45
C SER A 321 23.47 16.46 28.95
N SER A 322 22.41 17.16 29.35
CA SER A 322 22.11 18.54 28.96
C SER A 322 23.25 19.52 29.25
N PRO A 323 23.72 20.33 28.27
CA PRO A 323 24.80 21.28 28.51
C PRO A 323 24.37 22.46 29.38
N SER A 324 25.08 22.67 30.50
CA SER A 324 24.95 23.87 31.32
C SER A 324 25.35 25.12 30.54
N ARG A 325 24.47 26.13 30.47
CA ARG A 325 24.81 27.46 29.93
C ARG A 325 25.91 28.13 30.77
N ARG A 326 27.16 28.12 30.30
CA ARG A 326 28.17 29.09 30.75
C ARG A 326 27.94 30.40 30.01
N ARG A 327 27.55 31.45 30.75
CA ARG A 327 27.62 32.84 30.24
C ARG A 327 29.07 33.30 30.31
N SER A 328 29.53 34.01 29.27
CA SER A 328 30.76 34.78 29.31
C SER A 328 30.69 35.87 30.39
N ALA A 329 31.84 36.19 30.96
CA ALA A 329 31.95 37.31 31.89
C ALA A 329 31.81 38.63 31.14
N ASP A 330 31.13 39.59 31.74
CA ASP A 330 31.47 40.99 31.54
C ASP A 330 31.30 41.75 32.86
N SER A 331 32.20 42.67 33.12
CA SER A 331 32.42 43.22 34.46
C SER A 331 31.68 44.53 34.68
N ASN A 332 30.84 44.61 35.72
CA ASN A 332 30.86 45.81 36.56
C ASN A 332 30.43 45.55 38.01
N SER A 333 31.07 46.30 38.91
CA SER A 333 30.87 46.23 40.35
C SER A 333 29.77 47.18 40.82
N ARG A 334 28.94 46.76 41.77
CA ARG A 334 28.63 47.45 43.05
C ARG A 334 27.55 46.72 43.85
N ARG A 335 27.61 46.88 45.18
CA ARG A 335 26.69 46.30 46.17
C ARG A 335 25.42 47.15 46.30
N CYS A 336 24.27 46.54 46.60
CA CYS A 336 23.48 46.83 47.83
C CYS A 336 22.16 46.04 47.94
N THR A 337 21.90 45.60 49.18
CA THR A 337 20.67 45.18 49.91
C THR A 337 19.27 45.02 49.24
N PRO A 338 18.41 44.11 49.77
CA PRO A 338 17.06 43.84 49.26
C PRO A 338 15.95 44.67 49.95
N ALA A 339 14.82 44.85 49.27
CA ALA A 339 13.57 45.41 49.83
C ALA A 339 12.31 44.72 49.26
N ARG A 340 11.16 44.92 49.91
CA ARG A 340 9.99 44.00 49.88
C ARG A 340 8.70 44.68 49.37
N THR A 341 7.73 43.85 48.95
CA THR A 341 6.25 44.06 48.93
C THR A 341 5.57 45.12 48.03
N ALA A 342 4.67 44.65 47.14
CA ALA A 342 3.25 45.06 46.98
C ALA A 342 2.56 44.08 45.98
N ARG A 343 1.66 43.16 46.36
CA ARG A 343 0.20 43.28 46.59
C ARG A 343 -0.63 43.90 45.44
N GLY A 344 -1.32 43.04 44.69
CA GLY A 344 -2.53 43.29 43.89
C GLY A 344 -3.42 42.02 43.91
N ARG A 345 -4.76 42.14 43.81
CA ARG A 345 -5.74 41.04 44.03
C ARG A 345 -6.80 40.99 42.87
N PRO A 346 -7.78 40.04 42.83
CA PRO A 346 -8.23 39.27 41.64
C PRO A 346 -9.60 39.79 41.11
N PRO A 347 -10.58 39.05 40.48
CA PRO A 347 -10.75 37.63 40.04
C PRO A 347 -11.28 37.54 38.57
N PRO A 348 -12.13 36.60 38.08
CA PRO A 348 -12.58 35.23 38.47
C PRO A 348 -12.22 34.14 37.40
N ALA A 349 -12.11 32.82 37.63
CA ALA A 349 -12.84 31.73 38.34
C ALA A 349 -13.60 30.78 37.36
N LEU A 350 -13.93 29.56 37.83
CA LEU A 350 -14.37 28.35 37.07
C LEU A 350 -13.19 27.60 36.38
N GLY A 351 -13.02 26.27 36.46
CA GLY A 351 -13.68 25.24 37.27
C GLY A 351 -12.99 23.87 37.03
N ARG A 352 -12.74 23.08 38.08
CA ARG A 352 -12.25 21.67 38.00
C ARG A 352 -13.47 20.70 37.90
N PRO A 353 -13.37 19.35 37.77
CA PRO A 353 -12.18 18.47 37.82
C PRO A 353 -12.13 17.23 36.87
N ARG A 354 -10.97 16.56 36.89
CA ARG A 354 -10.68 15.10 36.85
C ARG A 354 -11.62 14.11 36.10
N VAL A 355 -10.99 13.33 35.23
CA VAL A 355 -11.40 11.97 34.83
C VAL A 355 -11.05 10.96 35.93
N SER A 356 -11.95 9.99 36.19
CA SER A 356 -11.60 8.69 36.79
C SER A 356 -12.53 7.60 36.24
N TYR A 357 -11.95 6.50 35.76
CA TYR A 357 -12.68 5.29 35.37
C TYR A 357 -12.29 4.13 36.29
N GLY A 358 -13.26 3.32 36.70
CA GLY A 358 -13.04 2.07 37.41
C GLY A 358 -14.29 1.56 38.14
N GLY A 359 -14.55 0.25 38.08
CA GLY A 359 -15.43 -0.44 39.06
C GLY A 359 -16.70 -1.14 38.54
N VAL A 360 -16.52 -2.17 37.73
CA VAL A 360 -17.26 -3.47 37.70
C VAL A 360 -18.50 -3.64 38.61
N MET A 361 -19.61 -4.16 38.03
CA MET A 361 -20.49 -5.13 38.71
C MET A 361 -21.19 -6.06 37.70
N THR A 362 -21.32 -7.35 38.05
CA THR A 362 -21.93 -8.43 37.23
C THR A 362 -23.19 -8.99 37.89
N ALA A 363 -24.23 -9.32 37.10
CA ALA A 363 -25.13 -10.50 37.26
C ALA A 363 -26.35 -10.48 36.29
N ARG A 364 -26.66 -11.65 35.72
CA ARG A 364 -27.90 -12.05 35.01
C ARG A 364 -28.80 -12.87 35.98
N PRO A 365 -29.98 -13.43 35.60
CA PRO A 365 -30.95 -13.13 34.51
C PRO A 365 -32.42 -13.00 35.02
N SER A 366 -33.41 -12.81 34.14
CA SER A 366 -34.78 -13.33 34.35
C SER A 366 -35.49 -13.66 33.02
N MET A 367 -36.48 -14.57 33.04
CA MET A 367 -36.98 -15.26 31.83
C MET A 367 -38.49 -15.63 31.90
N SER A 368 -39.32 -14.99 31.07
CA SER A 368 -40.63 -15.49 30.55
C SER A 368 -41.76 -15.78 31.59
N PRO A 369 -42.94 -16.36 31.23
CA PRO A 369 -43.61 -16.56 29.93
C PRO A 369 -45.15 -16.23 29.90
N ARG A 370 -45.84 -16.62 28.80
CA ARG A 370 -47.31 -16.84 28.61
C ARG A 370 -48.17 -15.60 28.28
N SER A 371 -49.29 -15.68 27.53
CA SER A 371 -49.85 -16.63 26.52
C SER A 371 -51.15 -16.02 25.91
N ARG A 372 -52.00 -16.58 25.01
CA ARG A 372 -52.19 -17.92 24.36
C ARG A 372 -53.22 -17.80 23.19
N ARG A 373 -53.08 -18.60 22.10
CA ARG A 373 -54.19 -19.10 21.20
C ARG A 373 -54.93 -18.07 20.30
N SER A 374 -55.53 -18.43 19.15
CA SER A 374 -55.62 -19.72 18.39
C SER A 374 -56.23 -19.55 16.98
N ALA A 375 -55.84 -20.44 16.04
CA ALA A 375 -56.59 -20.90 14.84
C ALA A 375 -56.93 -19.82 13.77
N THR A 376 -57.14 -20.12 12.47
CA THR A 376 -57.56 -21.38 11.80
C THR A 376 -56.97 -21.47 10.39
N SER A 377 -56.93 -22.68 9.83
CA SER A 377 -56.55 -23.01 8.43
C SER A 377 -57.46 -22.39 7.37
N LEU A 378 -56.95 -22.24 6.14
CA LEU A 378 -57.70 -22.62 4.93
C LEU A 378 -56.77 -22.87 3.72
N THR A 379 -57.13 -23.88 2.92
CA THR A 379 -56.38 -24.36 1.74
C THR A 379 -57.36 -24.51 0.58
N SER A 380 -57.17 -23.74 -0.51
CA SER A 380 -57.75 -23.98 -1.85
C SER A 380 -57.06 -23.01 -2.82
N ALA A 381 -56.34 -23.40 -3.88
CA ALA A 381 -56.71 -24.24 -5.03
C ALA A 381 -57.59 -23.53 -6.07
N ARG A 382 -57.13 -23.56 -7.34
CA ARG A 382 -57.68 -22.94 -8.57
C ARG A 382 -57.43 -21.43 -8.67
N SER A 383 -57.10 -20.88 -9.84
CA SER A 383 -56.91 -21.46 -11.19
C SER A 383 -55.94 -20.61 -12.00
#